data_AF-Q9F0K4-F1
#
_entry.id   AF-Q9F0K4-F1
#
_cell.length_a   1.000
_cell.length_b   1.000
_cell.length_c   1.000
_cell.angle_alpha   90.00
_cell.angle_beta   90.00
_cell.angle_gamma   90.00
#
_symmetry.space_group_name_H-M   'P 1'
#
loop_
_entity.id
_entity.type
_entity.pdbx_description
1 polymer ?
#
loop_
_entity_poly.entity_id
_entity_poly.type
_entity_poly.pdbx_seq_one_letter_code
_entity_poly.pdbx_strand_id
1 'polypeptide(L)'
;METGKSDVLDKIEKINKKDSALQEIIPKGYEIEHHQCGIALNQLIPSKKEGEPDKKVFITSTIPQITERFEDIESNEVSFNMLFYDNKTPVNIAVSAEEISDSRQLLKLVNKKLDVTSSTSTKLVDYINASKRYNPPLNVKVATRLGHVKGYFIYPYQEVMKDSNVKLFSNDKGFQKLIDSFRSKGTLQGYSKKVFAQIKDLPMVMVMLYASLGSVLLREFGLQPFIVEISGSTSTGKTFTLNLVSSVWGTSDLITTWSSTQNSIESMASFLNSFSNV
;
A
#
# COMPACT_ATOMS: atom_id res chain seq x y z
N MET A 1 7.68 -46.35 5.07
CA MET A 1 7.22 -45.21 4.26
C MET A 1 7.85 -43.96 4.85
N GLU A 2 9.10 -43.70 4.49
CA GLU A 2 9.84 -42.48 4.81
C GLU A 2 9.65 -41.49 3.65
N THR A 3 8.66 -40.61 3.72
CA THR A 3 8.45 -39.58 2.70
C THR A 3 8.15 -38.19 3.29
N GLY A 4 8.31 -37.99 4.60
CA GLY A 4 7.93 -36.73 5.26
C GLY A 4 8.99 -35.63 5.33
N LYS A 5 10.28 -35.96 5.23
CA LYS A 5 11.38 -34.97 5.40
C LYS A 5 11.98 -34.47 4.08
N SER A 6 12.08 -35.30 3.04
CA SER A 6 12.64 -34.84 1.75
C SER A 6 11.69 -33.88 1.04
N ASP A 7 10.38 -34.13 1.08
CA ASP A 7 9.37 -33.26 0.46
C ASP A 7 9.28 -31.85 1.06
N VAL A 8 9.65 -31.69 2.33
CA VAL A 8 9.70 -30.38 3.00
C VAL A 8 10.98 -29.64 2.62
N LEU A 9 12.11 -30.34 2.56
CA LEU A 9 13.39 -29.79 2.10
C LEU A 9 13.32 -29.41 0.61
N ASP A 10 12.69 -30.23 -0.23
CA ASP A 10 12.45 -29.95 -1.64
C ASP A 10 11.49 -28.77 -1.85
N LYS A 11 10.53 -28.56 -0.93
CA LYS A 11 9.66 -27.37 -0.94
C LYS A 11 10.39 -26.11 -0.49
N ILE A 12 11.27 -26.20 0.52
CA ILE A 12 12.11 -25.08 0.97
C ILE A 12 13.13 -24.71 -0.12
N GLU A 13 13.74 -25.69 -0.78
CA GLU A 13 14.61 -25.46 -1.94
C GLU A 13 13.85 -24.88 -3.14
N LYS A 14 12.60 -25.29 -3.38
CA LYS A 14 11.75 -24.70 -4.42
C LYS A 14 11.30 -23.28 -4.10
N ILE A 15 11.09 -22.94 -2.82
CA ILE A 15 10.81 -21.57 -2.39
C ILE A 15 12.07 -20.70 -2.59
N ASN A 16 13.24 -21.17 -2.15
CA ASN A 16 14.52 -20.50 -2.40
C ASN A 16 14.89 -20.40 -3.88
N LYS A 17 14.49 -21.37 -4.72
CA LYS A 17 14.66 -21.31 -6.18
C LYS A 17 13.65 -20.40 -6.87
N LYS A 18 12.46 -20.15 -6.31
CA LYS A 18 11.50 -19.17 -6.87
C LYS A 18 11.89 -17.73 -6.55
N ASP A 19 12.60 -17.49 -5.45
CA ASP A 19 13.26 -16.21 -5.13
C ASP A 19 14.45 -15.90 -6.06
N SER A 20 14.89 -16.85 -6.90
CA SER A 20 15.99 -16.63 -7.87
C SER A 20 15.61 -15.85 -9.14
N ALA A 21 14.35 -15.42 -9.28
CA ALA A 21 13.86 -14.72 -10.48
C ALA A 21 14.17 -13.20 -10.52
N LEU A 22 14.87 -12.67 -9.51
CA LEU A 22 15.51 -11.36 -9.53
C LEU A 22 16.98 -11.54 -9.10
N GLN A 23 17.80 -12.16 -9.96
CA GLN A 23 19.25 -12.02 -9.81
C GLN A 23 19.59 -10.56 -10.11
N GLU A 24 19.60 -9.74 -9.06
CA GLU A 24 19.92 -8.32 -9.13
C GLU A 24 21.32 -8.15 -9.76
N ILE A 25 21.36 -7.39 -10.85
CA ILE A 25 22.61 -7.06 -11.51
C ILE A 25 23.31 -6.00 -10.66
N ILE A 26 24.44 -6.35 -10.06
CA ILE A 26 25.24 -5.41 -9.29
C ILE A 26 25.88 -4.39 -10.23
N PRO A 27 25.66 -3.07 -10.04
CA PRO A 27 26.23 -2.06 -10.92
C PRO A 27 27.76 -2.10 -10.95
N LYS A 28 28.35 -1.71 -12.10
CA LYS A 28 29.81 -1.57 -12.21
C LYS A 28 30.36 -0.64 -11.14
N GLY A 29 31.47 -1.04 -10.50
CA GLY A 29 32.10 -0.29 -9.41
C GLY A 29 31.61 -0.70 -8.01
N TYR A 30 30.76 -1.73 -7.91
CA TYR A 30 30.32 -2.31 -6.65
C TYR A 30 30.57 -3.82 -6.65
N GLU A 31 30.79 -4.37 -5.47
CA GLU A 31 31.02 -5.81 -5.27
C GLU A 31 30.32 -6.28 -3.99
N ILE A 32 29.74 -7.48 -4.05
CA ILE A 32 29.20 -8.17 -2.88
C ILE A 32 30.27 -9.13 -2.37
N GLU A 33 30.67 -8.95 -1.12
CA GLU A 33 31.56 -9.85 -0.41
C GLU A 33 30.74 -10.75 0.52
N HIS A 34 31.01 -12.06 0.48
CA HIS A 34 30.37 -13.04 1.35
C HIS A 34 31.30 -13.36 2.52
N HIS A 35 30.80 -13.18 3.74
CA HIS A 35 31.48 -13.54 4.98
C HIS A 35 30.77 -14.71 5.67
N GLN A 36 31.44 -15.33 6.65
CA GLN A 36 30.87 -16.46 7.41
C GLN A 36 29.49 -16.15 8.02
N CYS A 37 29.22 -14.89 8.34
CA CYS A 37 28.00 -14.45 9.04
C CYS A 37 27.06 -13.56 8.21
N GLY A 38 27.36 -13.24 6.95
CA GLY A 38 26.55 -12.30 6.17
C GLY A 38 27.15 -11.87 4.84
N ILE A 39 26.58 -10.81 4.27
CA ILE A 39 27.06 -10.19 3.04
C ILE A 39 27.42 -8.73 3.31
N ALA A 40 28.37 -8.20 2.54
CA ALA A 40 28.78 -6.81 2.59
C ALA A 40 28.83 -6.23 1.17
N LEU A 41 28.16 -5.10 0.97
CA LEU A 41 28.31 -4.30 -0.25
C LEU A 41 29.49 -3.36 -0.08
N ASN A 42 30.44 -3.47 -1.00
CA ASN A 42 31.60 -2.59 -1.08
C ASN A 42 31.58 -1.78 -2.39
N GLN A 43 32.02 -0.53 -2.31
CA GLN A 43 32.40 0.26 -3.49
C GLN A 43 33.85 -0.02 -3.84
N LEU A 44 34.13 -0.27 -5.11
CA LEU A 44 35.47 -0.40 -5.67
C LEU A 44 35.94 0.98 -6.12
N ILE A 45 37.04 1.46 -5.53
CA ILE A 45 37.71 2.69 -5.93
C ILE A 45 38.97 2.31 -6.70
N PRO A 46 39.06 2.64 -8.01
CA PRO A 46 40.21 2.32 -8.84
C PRO A 46 41.51 2.85 -8.23
N SER A 47 42.56 2.02 -8.20
CA SER A 47 43.87 2.50 -7.76
C SER A 47 44.44 3.53 -8.74
N LYS A 48 45.16 4.53 -8.22
CA LYS A 48 45.82 5.55 -9.03
C LYS A 48 47.15 5.07 -9.65
N LYS A 49 47.66 3.91 -9.22
CA LYS A 49 48.93 3.35 -9.70
C LYS A 49 48.68 2.02 -10.40
N GLU A 50 49.35 1.83 -11.54
CA GLU A 50 49.35 0.56 -12.26
C GLU A 50 49.87 -0.57 -11.35
N GLY A 51 49.07 -1.64 -11.21
CA GLY A 51 49.43 -2.86 -10.47
C GLY A 51 49.04 -2.91 -8.99
N GLU A 52 48.52 -1.82 -8.40
CA GLU A 52 47.93 -1.86 -7.05
C GLU A 52 46.44 -2.27 -7.11
N PRO A 53 45.96 -3.15 -6.20
CA PRO A 53 44.56 -3.56 -6.19
C PRO A 53 43.64 -2.40 -5.82
N ASP A 54 42.43 -2.41 -6.37
CA ASP A 54 41.40 -1.42 -6.07
C ASP A 54 41.06 -1.39 -4.59
N LYS A 55 40.82 -0.19 -4.07
CA LYS A 55 40.44 -0.02 -2.67
C LYS A 55 38.95 -0.34 -2.51
N LYS A 56 38.65 -1.31 -1.64
CA LYS A 56 37.28 -1.61 -1.22
C LYS A 56 36.85 -0.68 -0.08
N VAL A 57 35.68 -0.08 -0.22
CA VAL A 57 35.06 0.74 0.83
C VAL A 57 33.68 0.20 1.15
N PHE A 58 33.51 -0.23 2.40
CA PHE A 58 32.23 -0.75 2.90
C PHE A 58 31.10 0.29 2.81
N ILE A 59 29.92 -0.17 2.43
CA ILE A 59 28.68 0.62 2.35
C ILE A 59 27.62 0.11 3.32
N THR A 60 27.20 -1.15 3.18
CA THR A 60 26.08 -1.72 3.95
C THR A 60 26.12 -3.24 3.94
N SER A 61 25.55 -3.86 4.98
CA SER A 61 25.26 -5.29 5.04
C SER A 61 23.83 -5.65 4.63
N THR A 62 22.94 -4.66 4.52
CA THR A 62 21.54 -4.83 4.08
C THR A 62 21.35 -4.21 2.71
N ILE A 63 21.70 -4.95 1.66
CA ILE A 63 21.72 -4.45 0.28
C ILE A 63 20.29 -4.11 -0.18
N PRO A 64 19.96 -2.83 -0.43
CA PRO A 64 18.61 -2.42 -0.78
C PRO A 64 18.33 -2.60 -2.27
N GLN A 65 17.20 -3.24 -2.55
CA GLN A 65 16.65 -3.46 -3.88
C GLN A 65 15.36 -2.67 -4.03
N ILE A 66 15.25 -1.86 -5.08
CA ILE A 66 14.01 -1.14 -5.37
C ILE A 66 13.18 -1.96 -6.36
N THR A 67 12.12 -2.60 -5.87
CA THR A 67 11.36 -3.60 -6.63
C THR A 67 10.23 -2.97 -7.44
N GLU A 68 9.51 -2.01 -6.86
CA GLU A 68 8.39 -1.32 -7.47
C GLU A 68 8.54 0.21 -7.37
N ARG A 69 8.03 0.91 -8.39
CA ARG A 69 7.79 2.34 -8.41
C ARG A 69 6.29 2.56 -8.51
N PHE A 70 5.69 3.07 -7.44
CA PHE A 70 4.29 3.47 -7.42
C PHE A 70 4.17 4.91 -7.88
N GLU A 71 3.34 5.15 -8.89
CA GLU A 71 3.06 6.48 -9.42
C GLU A 71 1.57 6.79 -9.20
N ASP A 72 1.30 7.82 -8.39
CA ASP A 72 -0.07 8.26 -8.13
C ASP A 72 -0.66 8.90 -9.39
N ILE A 73 -1.80 8.38 -9.85
CA ILE A 73 -2.45 8.82 -11.09
C ILE A 73 -3.01 10.25 -11.02
N GLU A 74 -3.13 10.81 -9.83
CA GLU A 74 -3.68 12.14 -9.60
C GLU A 74 -2.61 13.19 -9.35
N SER A 75 -1.70 12.94 -8.40
CA SER A 75 -0.64 13.89 -8.04
C SER A 75 0.60 13.76 -8.93
N ASN A 76 0.78 12.62 -9.60
CA ASN A 76 2.04 12.20 -10.26
C ASN A 76 3.22 12.06 -9.29
N GLU A 77 2.97 12.05 -7.98
CA GLU A 77 4.00 11.74 -6.99
C GLU A 77 4.40 10.28 -7.07
N VAL A 78 5.66 10.02 -6.73
CA VAL A 78 6.24 8.68 -6.80
C VAL A 78 6.71 8.21 -5.44
N SER A 79 6.39 6.96 -5.14
CA SER A 79 6.96 6.22 -4.02
C SER A 79 7.51 4.90 -4.51
N PHE A 80 8.28 4.23 -3.68
CA PHE A 80 9.00 3.02 -4.04
C PHE A 80 8.79 1.96 -2.99
N ASN A 81 8.88 0.71 -3.43
CA ASN A 81 9.03 -0.42 -2.54
C ASN A 81 10.52 -0.79 -2.46
N MET A 82 11.04 -0.94 -1.25
CA MET A 82 12.43 -1.32 -0.99
C MET A 82 12.46 -2.66 -0.24
N LEU A 83 13.11 -3.65 -0.87
CA LEU A 83 13.38 -4.97 -0.33
C LEU A 83 14.85 -5.09 0.04
N PHE A 84 15.15 -5.63 1.22
CA PHE A 84 16.50 -6.06 1.60
C PHE A 84 16.40 -7.20 2.61
N TYR A 85 17.54 -7.82 2.94
CA TYR A 85 17.61 -8.88 3.93
C TYR A 85 18.36 -8.41 5.16
N ASP A 86 17.69 -8.47 6.32
CA ASP A 86 18.29 -8.29 7.64
C ASP A 86 18.43 -9.68 8.27
N ASN A 87 19.68 -10.15 8.43
CA ASN A 87 19.97 -11.48 9.00
C ASN A 87 19.18 -12.63 8.32
N LYS A 88 19.16 -12.66 6.98
CA LYS A 88 18.40 -13.60 6.13
C LYS A 88 16.88 -13.48 6.21
N THR A 89 16.36 -12.53 6.97
CA THR A 89 14.91 -12.22 7.00
C THR A 89 14.62 -11.12 5.98
N PRO A 90 13.71 -11.33 5.02
CA PRO A 90 13.33 -10.28 4.09
C PRO A 90 12.61 -9.15 4.84
N VAL A 91 13.02 -7.92 4.58
CA VAL A 91 12.40 -6.69 5.05
C VAL A 91 11.92 -5.93 3.84
N ASN A 92 10.61 -5.69 3.80
CA ASN A 92 9.97 -4.99 2.70
C ASN A 92 9.31 -3.71 3.22
N ILE A 93 9.74 -2.55 2.75
CA ILE A 93 9.28 -1.25 3.24
C ILE A 93 8.89 -0.32 2.09
N ALA A 94 7.78 0.40 2.28
CA ALA A 94 7.44 1.55 1.46
C ALA A 94 8.33 2.75 1.84
N VAL A 95 8.90 3.39 0.82
CA VAL A 95 9.79 4.55 0.94
C VAL A 95 9.43 5.61 -0.08
N SER A 96 9.53 6.87 0.31
CA SER A 96 9.38 8.02 -0.57
C SER A 96 10.59 8.19 -1.50
N ALA A 97 10.42 8.98 -2.56
CA ALA A 97 11.54 9.39 -3.42
C ALA A 97 12.64 10.13 -2.64
N GLU A 98 12.25 10.95 -1.64
CA GLU A 98 13.17 11.72 -0.82
C GLU A 98 14.02 10.82 0.09
N GLU A 99 13.39 9.84 0.76
CA GLU A 99 14.07 8.87 1.64
C GLU A 99 15.19 8.10 0.93
N ILE A 100 15.07 7.85 -0.37
CA ILE A 100 16.08 7.11 -1.15
C ILE A 100 17.03 7.99 -1.95
N SER A 101 16.80 9.30 -2.00
CA SER A 101 17.61 10.25 -2.80
C SER A 101 18.41 11.22 -1.95
N ASP A 102 18.05 11.41 -0.68
CA ASP A 102 18.75 12.27 0.26
C ASP A 102 19.38 11.46 1.40
N SER A 103 20.66 11.72 1.68
CA SER A 103 21.42 10.94 2.66
C SER A 103 20.96 11.17 4.10
N ARG A 104 20.40 12.33 4.43
CA ARG A 104 19.85 12.63 5.77
C ARG A 104 18.51 11.94 5.97
N GLN A 105 17.69 11.88 4.92
CA GLN A 105 16.42 11.16 4.96
C GLN A 105 16.65 9.65 5.00
N LEU A 106 17.61 9.12 4.23
CA LEU A 106 17.96 7.69 4.23
C LEU A 106 18.36 7.19 5.62
N LEU A 107 19.06 8.02 6.41
CA LEU A 107 19.43 7.68 7.80
C LEU A 107 18.23 7.42 8.71
N LYS A 108 17.03 7.94 8.40
CA LYS A 108 15.82 7.65 9.17
C LYS A 108 15.37 6.19 9.01
N LEU A 109 15.79 5.51 7.94
CA LEU A 109 15.46 4.12 7.66
C LEU A 109 16.25 3.13 8.53
N VAL A 110 17.21 3.58 9.36
CA VAL A 110 17.86 2.73 10.37
C VAL A 110 16.84 2.13 11.34
N ASN A 111 15.83 2.91 11.73
CA ASN A 111 14.71 2.43 12.56
C ASN A 111 13.82 1.42 11.83
N LYS A 112 13.99 1.27 10.51
CA LYS A 112 13.34 0.26 9.67
C LYS A 112 14.31 -0.88 9.28
N LYS A 113 15.41 -1.06 10.03
CA LYS A 113 16.44 -2.12 9.87
C LYS A 113 17.43 -1.94 8.71
N LEU A 114 17.42 -0.80 8.03
CA LEU A 114 18.44 -0.53 7.01
C LEU A 114 19.79 -0.23 7.69
N ASP A 115 20.83 -1.00 7.37
CA ASP A 115 22.21 -0.76 7.81
C ASP A 115 22.80 0.42 7.03
N VAL A 116 22.72 1.60 7.64
CA VAL A 116 23.29 2.83 7.10
C VAL A 116 23.78 3.73 8.24
N THR A 117 24.91 4.37 8.03
CA THR A 117 25.51 5.31 8.98
C THR A 117 25.80 6.63 8.30
N SER A 118 26.12 7.67 9.08
CA SER A 118 26.46 8.99 8.52
C SER A 118 27.68 8.96 7.58
N SER A 119 28.58 7.97 7.73
CA SER A 119 29.75 7.81 6.86
C SER A 119 29.47 6.99 5.59
N THR A 120 28.40 6.20 5.58
CA THR A 120 28.02 5.32 4.44
C THR A 120 26.81 5.82 3.66
N SER A 121 25.97 6.69 4.22
CA SER A 121 24.69 7.12 3.64
C SER A 121 24.79 7.70 2.22
N THR A 122 25.74 8.60 1.96
CA THR A 122 25.93 9.16 0.60
C THR A 122 26.26 8.05 -0.42
N LYS A 123 27.13 7.11 -0.06
CA LYS A 123 27.52 6.00 -0.96
C LYS A 123 26.36 5.04 -1.18
N LEU A 124 25.51 4.84 -0.16
CA LEU A 124 24.33 4.01 -0.28
C LEU A 124 23.26 4.66 -1.16
N VAL A 125 23.06 5.98 -1.09
CA VAL A 125 22.23 6.73 -2.04
C VAL A 125 22.75 6.56 -3.47
N ASP A 126 24.07 6.71 -3.68
CA ASP A 126 24.68 6.50 -4.99
C ASP A 126 24.46 5.08 -5.51
N TYR A 127 24.62 4.08 -4.64
CA TYR A 127 24.33 2.69 -4.97
C TYR A 127 22.87 2.46 -5.33
N ILE A 128 21.91 2.95 -4.53
CA ILE A 128 20.47 2.78 -4.81
C ILE A 128 20.13 3.39 -6.18
N ASN A 129 20.66 4.58 -6.48
CA ASN A 129 20.46 5.24 -7.77
C ASN A 129 21.10 4.45 -8.93
N ALA A 130 22.27 3.85 -8.72
CA ALA A 130 22.91 2.99 -9.71
C ALA A 130 22.14 1.68 -9.90
N SER A 131 21.76 1.00 -8.82
CA SER A 131 21.01 -0.26 -8.86
C SER A 131 19.68 -0.08 -9.59
N LYS A 132 18.92 0.99 -9.32
CA LYS A 132 17.68 1.32 -10.05
C LYS A 132 17.86 1.45 -11.57
N ARG A 133 19.06 1.80 -12.05
CA ARG A 133 19.34 1.91 -13.50
C ARG A 133 19.67 0.55 -14.12
N TYR A 134 20.39 -0.30 -13.39
CA TYR A 134 20.74 -1.66 -13.82
C TYR A 134 19.56 -2.63 -13.66
N ASN A 135 18.71 -2.38 -12.66
CA ASN A 135 17.52 -3.14 -12.31
C ASN A 135 16.32 -2.18 -12.19
N PRO A 136 15.76 -1.71 -13.32
CA PRO A 136 14.62 -0.81 -13.28
C PRO A 136 13.43 -1.42 -12.52
N PRO A 137 12.84 -0.69 -11.56
CA PRO A 137 11.69 -1.20 -10.81
C PRO A 137 10.46 -1.37 -11.70
N LEU A 138 9.56 -2.25 -11.30
CA LEU A 138 8.26 -2.39 -11.94
C LEU A 138 7.43 -1.11 -11.68
N ASN A 139 7.02 -0.44 -12.75
CA ASN A 139 6.13 0.70 -12.63
C ASN A 139 4.69 0.24 -12.37
N VAL A 140 4.09 0.76 -11.31
CA VAL A 140 2.72 0.45 -10.89
C VAL A 140 1.96 1.76 -10.74
N LYS A 141 0.85 1.91 -11.44
CA LYS A 141 -0.05 3.05 -11.23
C LYS A 141 -0.86 2.81 -9.98
N VAL A 142 -0.97 3.82 -9.13
CA VAL A 142 -1.76 3.74 -7.89
C VAL A 142 -2.73 4.89 -7.77
N ALA A 143 -3.79 4.67 -7.00
CA ALA A 143 -4.66 5.71 -6.50
C ALA A 143 -4.63 5.67 -4.97
N THR A 144 -4.62 6.84 -4.35
CA THR A 144 -4.58 7.02 -2.89
C THR A 144 -5.94 7.26 -2.25
N ARG A 145 -7.01 7.26 -3.07
CA ARG A 145 -8.40 7.47 -2.65
C ARG A 145 -9.38 6.67 -3.51
N LEU A 146 -10.61 6.53 -3.03
CA LEU A 146 -11.67 5.74 -3.65
C LEU A 146 -12.45 6.53 -4.72
N GLY A 147 -13.25 5.78 -5.48
CA GLY A 147 -14.21 6.23 -6.49
C GLY A 147 -13.56 6.97 -7.64
N HIS A 148 -14.17 8.06 -8.12
CA HIS A 148 -13.72 8.67 -9.37
C HIS A 148 -12.40 9.45 -9.25
N VAL A 149 -11.31 8.84 -9.71
CA VAL A 149 -9.98 9.45 -9.76
C VAL A 149 -9.53 9.56 -11.21
N LYS A 150 -9.44 10.80 -11.72
CA LYS A 150 -9.21 11.08 -13.15
C LYS A 150 -10.20 10.32 -14.04
N GLY A 151 -9.71 9.38 -14.86
CA GLY A 151 -10.48 8.54 -15.77
C GLY A 151 -10.78 7.14 -15.25
N TYR A 152 -10.54 6.87 -13.95
CA TYR A 152 -10.75 5.58 -13.33
C TYR A 152 -11.81 5.66 -12.23
N PHE A 153 -12.49 4.54 -11.98
CA PHE A 153 -13.28 4.34 -10.77
C PHE A 153 -12.57 3.34 -9.87
N ILE A 154 -12.09 3.80 -8.72
CA ILE A 154 -11.29 3.01 -7.78
C ILE A 154 -12.21 2.34 -6.78
N TYR A 155 -12.33 1.03 -6.88
CA TYR A 155 -13.13 0.23 -5.95
C TYR A 155 -12.31 -0.14 -4.71
N PRO A 156 -12.95 -0.22 -3.53
CA PRO A 156 -12.29 -0.67 -2.30
C PRO A 156 -12.07 -2.19 -2.26
N TYR A 157 -12.71 -2.94 -3.16
CA TYR A 157 -12.70 -4.40 -3.19
C TYR A 157 -11.56 -4.92 -4.08
N GLN A 158 -10.61 -5.66 -3.48
CA GLN A 158 -9.43 -6.17 -4.18
C GLN A 158 -9.77 -7.12 -5.32
N GLU A 159 -10.84 -7.91 -5.17
CA GLU A 159 -11.34 -8.84 -6.19
C GLU A 159 -11.82 -8.12 -7.46
N VAL A 160 -12.36 -6.91 -7.33
CA VAL A 160 -12.80 -6.08 -8.46
C VAL A 160 -11.60 -5.40 -9.11
N MET A 161 -10.62 -4.98 -8.30
CA MET A 161 -9.43 -4.27 -8.76
C MET A 161 -8.33 -5.20 -9.32
N LYS A 162 -8.51 -6.52 -9.28
CA LYS A 162 -7.47 -7.50 -9.63
C LYS A 162 -6.92 -7.33 -11.05
N ASP A 163 -7.81 -7.06 -12.00
CA ASP A 163 -7.47 -6.89 -13.42
C ASP A 163 -7.28 -5.41 -13.82
N SER A 164 -7.39 -4.50 -12.85
CA SER A 164 -7.15 -3.07 -13.06
C SER A 164 -5.65 -2.79 -13.23
N ASN A 165 -5.32 -1.88 -14.15
CA ASN A 165 -3.97 -1.36 -14.32
C ASN A 165 -3.60 -0.30 -13.25
N VAL A 166 -4.54 0.06 -12.37
CA VAL A 166 -4.34 0.93 -11.21
C VAL A 166 -4.67 0.15 -9.93
N LYS A 167 -3.79 0.22 -8.94
CA LYS A 167 -4.02 -0.36 -7.60
C LYS A 167 -4.42 0.71 -6.59
N LEU A 168 -5.28 0.36 -5.64
CA LEU A 168 -5.52 1.20 -4.46
C LEU A 168 -4.35 1.02 -3.48
N PHE A 169 -3.77 2.13 -3.02
CA PHE A 169 -2.63 2.12 -2.12
C PHE A 169 -2.75 3.23 -1.08
N SER A 170 -2.54 2.92 0.20
CA SER A 170 -2.52 3.91 1.28
C SER A 170 -1.33 3.69 2.20
N ASN A 171 -0.52 4.75 2.38
CA ASN A 171 0.53 4.78 3.40
C ASN A 171 -0.01 5.18 4.79
N ASP A 172 -1.23 5.69 4.86
CA ASP A 172 -1.90 6.05 6.11
C ASP A 172 -2.60 4.82 6.71
N LYS A 173 -2.24 4.47 7.95
CA LYS A 173 -2.79 3.31 8.67
C LYS A 173 -4.29 3.46 8.97
N GLY A 174 -4.77 4.68 9.20
CA GLY A 174 -6.18 4.99 9.42
C GLY A 174 -7.00 4.75 8.15
N PHE A 175 -6.53 5.27 7.02
CA PHE A 175 -7.18 4.99 5.72
C PHE A 175 -7.05 3.53 5.32
N GLN A 176 -5.93 2.86 5.62
CA GLN A 176 -5.82 1.42 5.38
C GLN A 176 -6.86 0.64 6.19
N LYS A 177 -7.05 0.98 7.47
CA LYS A 177 -8.11 0.37 8.29
C LYS A 177 -9.50 0.64 7.72
N LEU A 178 -9.75 1.83 7.18
CA LEU A 178 -11.02 2.17 6.55
C LEU A 178 -11.26 1.35 5.27
N ILE A 179 -10.23 1.18 4.43
CA ILE A 179 -10.28 0.28 3.26
C ILE A 179 -10.64 -1.13 3.71
N ASP A 180 -9.99 -1.63 4.77
CA ASP A 180 -10.24 -2.96 5.31
C ASP A 180 -11.67 -3.14 5.86
N SER A 181 -12.40 -2.05 6.12
CA SER A 181 -13.82 -2.07 6.55
C SER A 181 -14.78 -2.28 5.38
N PHE A 182 -14.38 -2.03 4.14
CA PHE A 182 -15.17 -2.40 2.97
C PHE A 182 -15.07 -3.91 2.76
N ARG A 183 -16.18 -4.61 3.01
CA ARG A 183 -16.23 -6.07 2.99
C ARG A 183 -17.55 -6.60 2.44
N SER A 184 -17.44 -7.53 1.50
CA SER A 184 -18.57 -8.31 1.02
C SER A 184 -18.85 -9.49 1.97
N LYS A 185 -20.10 -9.65 2.42
CA LYS A 185 -20.54 -10.81 3.21
C LYS A 185 -21.95 -11.27 2.85
N GLY A 186 -22.11 -12.57 2.65
CA GLY A 186 -23.40 -13.19 2.31
C GLY A 186 -23.68 -13.12 0.81
N THR A 187 -24.96 -13.10 0.45
CA THR A 187 -25.40 -13.04 -0.95
C THR A 187 -26.44 -11.93 -1.13
N LEU A 188 -26.54 -11.40 -2.35
CA LEU A 188 -27.55 -10.40 -2.69
C LEU A 188 -28.97 -10.89 -2.42
N GLN A 189 -29.29 -12.16 -2.73
CA GLN A 189 -30.61 -12.72 -2.41
C GLN A 189 -30.83 -12.79 -0.90
N GLY A 190 -29.79 -13.15 -0.14
CA GLY A 190 -29.83 -13.16 1.32
C GLY A 190 -30.09 -11.77 1.90
N TYR A 191 -29.40 -10.75 1.39
CA TYR A 191 -29.59 -9.36 1.78
C TYR A 191 -31.00 -8.87 1.43
N SER A 192 -31.48 -9.16 0.22
CA SER A 192 -32.83 -8.81 -0.21
C SER A 192 -33.91 -9.41 0.72
N LYS A 193 -33.81 -10.70 1.04
CA LYS A 193 -34.80 -11.41 1.87
C LYS A 193 -34.75 -11.02 3.35
N LYS A 194 -33.54 -10.86 3.91
CA LYS A 194 -33.35 -10.69 5.36
C LYS A 194 -33.26 -9.24 5.80
N VAL A 195 -32.82 -8.35 4.93
CA VAL A 195 -32.59 -6.93 5.24
C VAL A 195 -33.61 -6.09 4.50
N PHE A 196 -33.54 -6.05 3.16
CA PHE A 196 -34.37 -5.16 2.34
C PHE A 196 -35.88 -5.37 2.57
N ALA A 197 -36.33 -6.63 2.61
CA ALA A 197 -37.75 -6.95 2.84
C ALA A 197 -38.30 -6.44 4.18
N GLN A 198 -37.43 -6.22 5.19
CA GLN A 198 -37.84 -5.74 6.52
C GLN A 198 -37.95 -4.21 6.60
N ILE A 199 -37.29 -3.49 5.67
CA ILE A 199 -37.15 -2.02 5.72
C ILE A 199 -37.87 -1.30 4.58
N LYS A 200 -38.31 -2.03 3.54
CA LYS A 200 -38.88 -1.45 2.31
C LYS A 200 -40.09 -0.53 2.55
N ASP A 201 -40.82 -0.75 3.64
CA ASP A 201 -42.02 0.01 4.02
C ASP A 201 -41.70 1.12 5.05
N LEU A 202 -40.41 1.42 5.29
CA LEU A 202 -39.93 2.45 6.20
C LEU A 202 -39.29 3.62 5.40
N PRO A 203 -40.06 4.66 5.01
CA PRO A 203 -39.59 5.68 4.08
C PRO A 203 -38.29 6.39 4.50
N MET A 204 -38.16 6.76 5.77
CA MET A 204 -36.96 7.46 6.27
C MET A 204 -35.70 6.59 6.17
N VAL A 205 -35.83 5.29 6.43
CA VAL A 205 -34.73 4.32 6.32
C VAL A 205 -34.36 4.12 4.86
N MET A 206 -35.36 4.02 3.99
CA MET A 206 -35.18 3.86 2.55
C MET A 206 -34.49 5.07 1.91
N VAL A 207 -34.81 6.29 2.32
CA VAL A 207 -34.11 7.51 1.83
C VAL A 207 -32.61 7.44 2.14
N MET A 208 -32.22 7.06 3.35
CA MET A 208 -30.80 6.91 3.70
C MET A 208 -30.12 5.79 2.92
N LEU A 209 -30.81 4.65 2.74
CA LEU A 209 -30.30 3.53 1.94
C LEU A 209 -30.07 3.96 0.49
N TYR A 210 -31.02 4.67 -0.12
CA TYR A 210 -30.89 5.20 -1.47
C TYR A 210 -29.81 6.26 -1.60
N ALA A 211 -29.66 7.13 -0.60
CA ALA A 211 -28.57 8.10 -0.58
C ALA A 211 -27.19 7.42 -0.60
N SER A 212 -27.03 6.35 0.18
CA SER A 212 -25.81 5.54 0.21
C SER A 212 -25.53 4.86 -1.14
N LEU A 213 -26.51 4.13 -1.68
CA LEU A 213 -26.38 3.46 -2.98
C LEU A 213 -26.16 4.45 -4.14
N GLY A 214 -26.86 5.58 -4.11
CA GLY A 214 -26.80 6.60 -5.15
C GLY A 214 -25.53 7.46 -5.12
N SER A 215 -24.77 7.44 -4.01
CA SER A 215 -23.57 8.26 -3.85
C SER A 215 -22.55 8.08 -4.98
N VAL A 216 -22.37 6.85 -5.45
CA VAL A 216 -21.43 6.51 -6.55
C VAL A 216 -21.90 6.98 -7.93
N LEU A 217 -23.17 7.38 -8.06
CA LEU A 217 -23.77 7.77 -9.33
C LEU A 217 -23.86 9.30 -9.50
N LEU A 218 -23.60 10.07 -8.44
CA LEU A 218 -23.83 11.53 -8.46
C LEU A 218 -23.07 12.22 -9.59
N ARG A 219 -21.80 11.84 -9.81
CA ARG A 219 -20.97 12.40 -10.87
C ARG A 219 -21.54 12.15 -12.26
N GLU A 220 -22.07 10.97 -12.51
CA GLU A 220 -22.56 10.57 -13.85
C GLU A 220 -23.88 11.24 -14.21
N PHE A 221 -24.63 11.67 -13.20
CA PHE A 221 -25.81 12.51 -13.37
C PHE A 221 -25.52 14.01 -13.24
N GLY A 222 -24.26 14.42 -13.05
CA GLY A 222 -23.90 15.83 -12.86
C GLY A 222 -24.51 16.46 -11.60
N LEU A 223 -24.81 15.64 -10.59
CA LEU A 223 -25.40 16.08 -9.33
C LEU A 223 -24.32 16.50 -8.33
N GLN A 224 -24.61 17.52 -7.53
CA GLN A 224 -23.74 17.91 -6.44
C GLN A 224 -23.83 16.92 -5.28
N PRO A 225 -22.73 16.64 -4.55
CA PRO A 225 -22.78 15.94 -3.28
C PRO A 225 -23.74 16.63 -2.31
N PHE A 226 -24.47 15.84 -1.53
CA PHE A 226 -25.41 16.34 -0.53
C PHE A 226 -25.29 15.54 0.77
N ILE A 227 -25.76 16.14 1.87
CA ILE A 227 -25.81 15.52 3.19
C ILE A 227 -27.26 15.13 3.48
N VAL A 228 -27.46 13.91 4.00
CA VAL A 228 -28.77 13.46 4.50
C VAL A 228 -28.66 13.24 5.99
N GLU A 229 -29.55 13.87 6.75
CA GLU A 229 -29.59 13.76 8.20
C GLU A 229 -30.93 13.17 8.66
N ILE A 230 -30.87 12.23 9.60
CA ILE A 230 -32.05 11.78 10.35
C ILE A 230 -32.04 12.43 11.74
N SER A 231 -32.96 13.36 11.94
CA SER A 231 -33.23 13.97 13.25
C SER A 231 -34.37 13.23 13.98
N GLY A 232 -34.28 13.08 15.30
CA GLY A 232 -35.35 12.52 16.12
C GLY A 232 -34.91 12.25 17.56
N SER A 233 -35.84 11.87 18.43
CA SER A 233 -35.55 11.51 19.83
C SER A 233 -34.61 10.29 19.92
N THR A 234 -33.97 10.08 21.08
CA THR A 234 -33.16 8.87 21.33
C THR A 234 -34.01 7.61 21.19
N SER A 235 -33.39 6.50 20.79
CA SER A 235 -34.05 5.18 20.64
C SER A 235 -35.12 5.10 19.54
N THR A 236 -35.08 5.98 18.55
CA THR A 236 -35.99 6.00 17.38
C THR A 236 -35.43 5.27 16.14
N GLY A 237 -34.33 4.54 16.29
CA GLY A 237 -33.74 3.74 15.20
C GLY A 237 -32.62 4.42 14.42
N LYS A 238 -32.13 5.61 14.81
CA LYS A 238 -31.01 6.32 14.13
C LYS A 238 -29.76 5.43 13.95
N THR A 239 -29.28 4.84 15.04
CA THR A 239 -28.11 3.93 15.01
C THR A 239 -28.36 2.68 14.17
N PHE A 240 -29.60 2.15 14.20
CA PHE A 240 -29.99 1.04 13.33
C PHE A 240 -29.89 1.44 11.86
N THR A 241 -30.40 2.62 11.47
CA THR A 241 -30.32 3.12 10.10
C THR A 241 -28.88 3.34 9.65
N LEU A 242 -28.01 3.90 10.50
CA LEU A 242 -26.59 4.08 10.15
C LEU A 242 -25.89 2.72 9.92
N ASN A 243 -26.13 1.73 10.79
CA ASN A 243 -25.60 0.37 10.62
C ASN A 243 -26.12 -0.32 9.36
N LEU A 244 -27.39 -0.10 9.01
CA LEU A 244 -27.96 -0.59 7.78
C LEU A 244 -27.29 0.04 6.56
N VAL A 245 -27.12 1.37 6.58
CA VAL A 245 -26.52 2.13 5.48
C VAL A 245 -25.06 1.75 5.25
N SER A 246 -24.27 1.58 6.31
CA SER A 246 -22.88 1.12 6.21
C SER A 246 -22.79 -0.31 5.67
N SER A 247 -23.77 -1.17 5.96
CA SER A 247 -23.83 -2.56 5.45
C SER A 247 -23.95 -2.68 3.92
N VAL A 248 -24.30 -1.59 3.23
CA VAL A 248 -24.31 -1.53 1.75
C VAL A 248 -22.90 -1.74 1.21
N TRP A 249 -21.90 -1.17 1.87
CA TRP A 249 -20.51 -1.13 1.40
C TRP A 249 -19.56 -1.99 2.23
N GLY A 250 -19.87 -2.24 3.52
CA GLY A 250 -18.96 -2.96 4.39
C GLY A 250 -19.47 -3.16 5.81
N THR A 251 -18.62 -2.86 6.78
CA THR A 251 -18.90 -3.04 8.21
C THR A 251 -19.39 -1.75 8.86
N SER A 252 -19.84 -1.85 10.12
CA SER A 252 -20.15 -0.70 10.96
C SER A 252 -18.95 0.20 11.24
N ASP A 253 -17.72 -0.24 10.94
CA ASP A 253 -16.51 0.56 11.09
C ASP A 253 -16.39 1.68 10.03
N LEU A 254 -17.27 1.68 9.03
CA LEU A 254 -17.44 2.80 8.10
C LEU A 254 -18.20 3.97 8.73
N ILE A 255 -18.83 3.78 9.89
CA ILE A 255 -19.55 4.84 10.60
C ILE A 255 -18.53 5.69 11.37
N THR A 256 -18.50 6.98 11.06
CA THR A 256 -17.62 7.96 11.66
C THR A 256 -18.35 8.86 12.64
N THR A 257 -17.62 9.52 13.53
CA THR A 257 -18.19 10.47 14.48
C THR A 257 -17.85 11.91 14.10
N TRP A 258 -18.84 12.80 14.27
CA TRP A 258 -18.69 14.24 14.08
C TRP A 258 -17.74 14.91 15.09
N SER A 259 -17.38 14.21 16.18
CA SER A 259 -16.38 14.66 17.15
C SER A 259 -14.96 14.53 16.59
N SER A 260 -14.71 15.20 15.47
CA SER A 260 -13.48 15.19 14.71
C SER A 260 -13.08 16.63 14.35
N THR A 261 -11.82 16.85 13.99
CA THR A 261 -11.38 18.15 13.47
C THR A 261 -11.91 18.36 12.04
N GLN A 262 -12.07 19.61 11.62
CA GLN A 262 -12.47 19.95 10.26
C GLN A 262 -11.56 19.28 9.21
N ASN A 263 -10.24 19.35 9.40
CA ASN A 263 -9.27 18.71 8.51
C ASN A 263 -9.47 17.19 8.40
N SER A 264 -9.85 16.53 9.50
CA SER A 264 -10.15 15.09 9.49
C SER A 264 -11.38 14.78 8.63
N ILE A 265 -12.43 15.58 8.76
CA ILE A 265 -13.66 15.44 7.96
C ILE A 265 -13.38 15.68 6.47
N GLU A 266 -12.64 16.73 6.14
CA GLU A 266 -12.23 17.04 4.76
C GLU A 266 -11.37 15.92 4.15
N SER A 267 -10.42 15.40 4.94
CA SER A 267 -9.56 14.29 4.50
C SER A 267 -10.38 13.02 4.25
N MET A 268 -11.36 12.72 5.10
CA MET A 268 -12.28 11.59 4.92
C MET A 268 -13.14 11.75 3.67
N ALA A 269 -13.73 12.94 3.46
CA ALA A 269 -14.53 13.23 2.27
C ALA A 269 -13.71 13.15 0.98
N SER A 270 -12.46 13.62 1.02
CA SER A 270 -11.52 13.48 -0.09
C SER A 270 -11.19 12.01 -0.37
N PHE A 271 -10.98 11.20 0.67
CA PHE A 271 -10.67 9.79 0.56
C PHE A 271 -11.84 8.96 0.01
N LEU A 272 -13.06 9.17 0.53
CA LEU A 272 -14.30 8.50 0.10
C LEU A 272 -14.93 9.17 -1.13
N ASN A 273 -14.13 9.68 -2.05
CA ASN A 273 -14.60 10.41 -3.22
C ASN A 273 -15.55 9.54 -4.07
N SER A 274 -16.86 9.81 -4.03
CA SER A 274 -17.98 9.05 -4.63
C SER A 274 -18.60 7.94 -3.76
N PHE A 275 -18.03 7.58 -2.61
CA PHE A 275 -18.64 6.66 -1.66
C PHE A 275 -19.28 7.43 -0.50
N SER A 276 -20.38 6.93 0.04
CA SER A 276 -21.03 7.58 1.19
C SER A 276 -20.15 7.51 2.43
N ASN A 277 -19.88 8.66 3.04
CA ASN A 277 -19.40 8.75 4.41
C ASN A 277 -20.61 8.63 5.36
N VAL A 278 -20.54 7.70 6.32
CA VAL A 278 -21.67 7.34 7.21
C VAL A 278 -21.38 7.80 8.63
#